data_AF-A0A952P346-F1
#
_entry.id   AF-A0A952P346-F1
#
_cell.length_a   1.000
_cell.length_b   1.000
_cell.length_c   1.000
_cell.angle_alpha   90.00
_cell.angle_beta   90.00
_cell.angle_gamma   90.00
#
_symmetry.space_group_name_H-M   'P 1'
#
loop_
_entity.id
_entity.type
_entity.pdbx_description
1 polymer ?
#
loop_
_entity_poly.entity_id
_entity_poly.type
_entity_poly.pdbx_seq_one_letter_code
_entity_poly.pdbx_strand_id
1 'polypeptide(L)'
;MDQARDFLERAFAEFERKAFSIEDHWHIDHLCYRTSTQELYLSTKKKFASFAELLVESEVNGRLISTFKLTSPLVFREWEIDLIEVPAPKKGKIVADGFEHLEIVCDLPFDQIKSRYPQCRFEESGLSKGFNQELEIPFGGFAVKFHHLSLESVIALEVNERIFTAVNESGVLEFLRPFSPLIAGTFPLGLDVAGSDVDVLISGDLRLAKDILLERSGGFREFNIQEMMVQGVPTLFASFSSGGADFEIFGQETPSVNQRGYRHFLIEERLLKMGGTTFRRKVREAREVGLKTEPAFAKVLGLKGDPYEELLVLQKRSNQELKNHLASCGK
;
A
#
# COMPACT_ATOMS: atom_id res chain seq x y z
N MET A 1 -10.30 -22.76 -0.06
CA MET A 1 -10.00 -21.63 -0.95
C MET A 1 -10.89 -21.62 -2.20
N ASP A 2 -11.64 -22.68 -2.49
CA ASP A 2 -12.55 -22.74 -3.65
C ASP A 2 -13.57 -21.58 -3.69
N GLN A 3 -14.18 -21.23 -2.55
CA GLN A 3 -15.07 -20.07 -2.46
C GLN A 3 -14.42 -18.74 -2.90
N ALA A 4 -13.11 -18.58 -2.68
CA ALA A 4 -12.38 -17.40 -3.12
C ALA A 4 -12.18 -17.41 -4.64
N ARG A 5 -11.91 -18.59 -5.21
CA ARG A 5 -11.81 -18.79 -6.66
C ARG A 5 -13.16 -18.52 -7.32
N ASP A 6 -14.26 -19.09 -6.82
CA ASP A 6 -15.61 -18.86 -7.34
C ASP A 6 -15.99 -17.37 -7.26
N PHE A 7 -15.58 -16.69 -6.20
CA PHE A 7 -15.77 -15.25 -6.05
C PHE A 7 -15.04 -14.46 -7.14
N LEU A 8 -13.75 -14.77 -7.36
CA LEU A 8 -12.95 -14.12 -8.40
C LEU A 8 -13.46 -14.42 -9.81
N GLU A 9 -13.91 -15.66 -10.09
CA GLU A 9 -14.51 -16.00 -11.38
C GLU A 9 -15.77 -15.17 -11.66
N ARG A 10 -16.66 -15.04 -10.67
CA ARG A 10 -17.84 -14.15 -10.79
C ARG A 10 -17.44 -12.68 -10.96
N ALA A 11 -16.45 -12.21 -10.21
CA ALA A 11 -15.99 -10.84 -10.29
C ALA A 11 -15.44 -10.50 -11.68
N PHE A 12 -14.58 -11.36 -12.23
CA PHE A 12 -13.98 -11.15 -13.54
C PHE A 12 -14.99 -11.28 -14.69
N ALA A 13 -16.00 -12.14 -14.57
CA ALA A 13 -17.10 -12.17 -15.53
C ALA A 13 -17.89 -10.84 -15.55
N GLU A 14 -18.12 -10.22 -14.39
CA GLU A 14 -18.75 -8.90 -14.32
C GLU A 14 -17.84 -7.77 -14.81
N PHE A 15 -16.52 -7.89 -14.62
CA PHE A 15 -15.54 -6.95 -15.17
C PHE A 15 -15.60 -6.91 -16.70
N GLU A 16 -15.63 -8.08 -17.34
CA GLU A 16 -15.78 -8.21 -18.79
C GLU A 16 -17.10 -7.57 -19.27
N ARG A 17 -18.21 -7.81 -18.56
CA ARG A 17 -19.52 -7.22 -18.88
C ARG A 17 -19.55 -5.69 -18.77
N LYS A 18 -18.80 -5.11 -17.82
CA LYS A 18 -18.77 -3.65 -17.58
C LYS A 18 -17.61 -2.93 -18.26
N ALA A 19 -16.84 -3.63 -19.11
CA ALA A 19 -15.62 -3.11 -19.72
C ALA A 19 -14.66 -2.51 -18.67
N PHE A 20 -14.54 -3.21 -17.54
CA PHE A 20 -13.62 -2.88 -16.45
C PHE A 20 -12.39 -3.80 -16.54
N SER A 21 -11.20 -3.26 -16.31
CA SER A 21 -9.95 -4.02 -16.31
C SER A 21 -9.05 -3.64 -15.14
N ILE A 22 -8.24 -4.59 -14.71
CA ILE A 22 -7.15 -4.36 -13.75
C ILE A 22 -5.86 -4.28 -14.57
N GLU A 23 -5.03 -3.27 -14.34
CA GLU A 23 -3.75 -3.15 -15.05
C GLU A 23 -2.80 -4.29 -14.68
N ASP A 24 -1.97 -4.73 -15.63
CA ASP A 24 -1.03 -5.85 -15.45
C ASP A 24 0.00 -5.61 -14.34
N HIS A 25 0.33 -4.33 -14.08
CA HIS A 25 1.24 -3.93 -13.02
C HIS A 25 0.55 -3.60 -11.69
N TRP A 26 -0.79 -3.61 -11.66
CA TRP A 26 -1.55 -3.54 -10.40
C TRP A 26 -1.66 -4.91 -9.75
N HIS A 27 -1.96 -4.88 -8.46
CA HIS A 27 -2.04 -6.08 -7.66
C HIS A 27 -3.35 -6.12 -6.87
N ILE A 28 -4.04 -7.27 -6.94
CA ILE A 28 -5.16 -7.58 -6.05
C ILE A 28 -4.57 -7.87 -4.67
N ASP A 29 -4.64 -6.88 -3.80
CA ASP A 29 -3.97 -6.88 -2.49
C ASP A 29 -4.50 -8.00 -1.59
N HIS A 30 -5.80 -7.94 -1.33
CA HIS A 30 -6.48 -8.86 -0.42
C HIS A 30 -7.93 -9.08 -0.84
N LEU A 31 -8.50 -10.17 -0.32
CA LEU A 31 -9.93 -10.44 -0.38
C LEU A 31 -10.53 -10.28 1.01
N CYS A 32 -11.73 -9.72 1.11
CA CYS A 32 -12.44 -9.62 2.37
C CYS A 32 -13.55 -10.67 2.47
N TYR A 33 -13.50 -11.46 3.54
CA TYR A 33 -14.52 -12.45 3.89
C TYR A 33 -15.39 -11.93 5.03
N ARG A 34 -16.66 -11.64 4.75
CA ARG A 34 -17.64 -11.19 5.75
C ARG A 34 -18.18 -12.34 6.58
N THR A 35 -18.43 -12.05 7.85
CA THR A 35 -19.17 -12.93 8.75
C THR A 35 -20.38 -12.21 9.33
N SER A 36 -21.53 -12.88 9.34
CA SER A 36 -22.82 -12.36 9.76
C SER A 36 -23.03 -12.40 11.29
N THR A 37 -22.34 -13.31 11.99
CA THR A 37 -22.41 -13.47 13.46
C THR A 37 -21.02 -13.56 14.11
N GLN A 38 -20.98 -13.35 15.43
CA GLN A 38 -19.74 -13.42 16.20
C GLN A 38 -19.21 -14.86 16.27
N GLU A 39 -20.10 -15.86 16.32
CA GLU A 39 -19.74 -17.27 16.29
C GLU A 39 -19.10 -17.65 14.94
N LEU A 40 -19.63 -17.11 13.84
CA LEU A 40 -19.06 -17.30 12.50
C LEU A 40 -17.72 -16.60 12.35
N TYR A 41 -17.56 -15.39 12.91
CA TYR A 41 -16.25 -14.72 13.00
C TYR A 41 -15.20 -15.61 13.68
N LEU A 42 -15.49 -16.11 14.88
CA LEU A 42 -14.56 -16.92 15.66
C LEU A 42 -14.23 -18.27 14.99
N SER A 43 -15.22 -18.94 14.39
CA SER A 43 -14.99 -20.20 13.68
C SER A 43 -14.24 -20.00 12.37
N THR A 44 -14.50 -18.91 11.65
CA THR A 44 -13.79 -18.53 10.41
C THR A 44 -12.32 -18.24 10.70
N LYS A 45 -12.01 -17.51 11.77
CA LYS A 45 -10.62 -17.31 12.22
C LYS A 45 -9.91 -18.64 12.48
N LYS A 46 -10.53 -19.55 13.24
CA LYS A 46 -9.95 -20.89 13.51
C LYS A 46 -9.69 -21.67 12.22
N LYS A 47 -10.59 -21.55 11.24
CA LYS A 47 -10.42 -22.18 9.93
C LYS A 47 -9.21 -21.60 9.19
N PHE A 48 -9.11 -20.27 9.06
CA PHE A 48 -7.96 -19.65 8.39
C PHE A 48 -6.63 -19.92 9.10
N ALA A 49 -6.60 -19.91 10.44
CA ALA A 49 -5.42 -20.22 11.22
C ALA A 49 -4.83 -21.63 10.99
N SER A 50 -5.56 -22.54 10.35
CA SER A 50 -5.04 -23.87 9.99
C SER A 50 -4.17 -23.89 8.73
N PHE A 51 -4.18 -22.83 7.92
CA PHE A 51 -3.40 -22.72 6.67
C PHE A 51 -2.90 -21.30 6.37
N ALA A 52 -2.97 -20.40 7.36
CA ALA A 52 -2.57 -19.01 7.26
C ALA A 52 -2.06 -18.50 8.60
N GLU A 53 -1.16 -17.53 8.56
CA GLU A 53 -0.67 -16.78 9.71
C GLU A 53 -1.60 -15.60 9.99
N LEU A 54 -1.96 -15.36 11.26
CA LEU A 54 -2.64 -14.13 11.65
C LEU A 54 -1.60 -13.00 11.73
N LEU A 55 -1.68 -12.02 10.83
CA LEU A 55 -0.77 -10.87 10.84
C LEU A 55 -1.14 -9.87 11.94
N VAL A 56 -2.43 -9.53 12.03
CA VAL A 56 -2.95 -8.61 13.03
C VAL A 56 -4.41 -8.93 13.31
N GLU A 57 -4.84 -8.65 14.54
CA GLU A 57 -6.24 -8.45 14.87
C GLU A 57 -6.38 -7.13 15.63
N SER A 58 -7.03 -6.15 15.01
CA SER A 58 -7.17 -4.80 15.58
C SER A 58 -8.63 -4.35 15.61
N GLU A 59 -8.95 -3.42 16.52
CA GLU A 59 -10.28 -2.82 16.57
C GLU A 59 -10.36 -1.65 15.59
N VAL A 60 -11.33 -1.72 14.66
CA VAL A 60 -11.60 -0.68 13.68
C VAL A 60 -13.07 -0.31 13.73
N ASN A 61 -13.37 0.92 14.16
CA ASN A 61 -14.74 1.42 14.33
C ASN A 61 -15.62 0.52 15.23
N GLY A 62 -15.08 0.08 16.38
CA GLY A 62 -15.83 -0.67 17.40
C GLY A 62 -16.05 -2.15 17.09
N ARG A 63 -15.26 -2.73 16.17
CA ARG A 63 -15.28 -4.18 15.88
C ARG A 63 -13.89 -4.67 15.52
N LEU A 64 -13.61 -5.93 15.85
CA LEU A 64 -12.34 -6.56 15.49
C LEU A 64 -12.28 -6.86 13.99
N ILE A 65 -11.09 -6.72 13.41
CA ILE A 65 -10.75 -7.13 12.06
C ILE A 65 -9.48 -7.96 12.13
N SER A 66 -9.55 -9.21 11.65
CA SER A 66 -8.40 -10.11 11.55
C SER A 66 -7.87 -10.15 10.13
N THR A 67 -6.56 -9.98 9.95
CA THR A 67 -5.91 -10.14 8.65
C THR A 67 -5.03 -11.38 8.67
N PHE A 68 -5.24 -12.27 7.71
CA PHE A 68 -4.50 -13.52 7.58
C PHE A 68 -3.62 -13.52 6.33
N LYS A 69 -2.36 -13.95 6.48
CA LYS A 69 -1.43 -14.23 5.38
C LYS A 69 -1.39 -15.73 5.09
N LEU A 70 -1.83 -16.12 3.91
CA LEU A 70 -1.89 -17.51 3.47
C LEU A 70 -0.48 -18.08 3.37
N THR A 71 -0.27 -19.31 3.87
CA THR A 71 1.02 -20.02 3.69
C THR A 71 1.30 -20.33 2.23
N SER A 72 0.24 -20.48 1.41
CA SER A 72 0.34 -20.59 -0.05
C SER A 72 -0.65 -19.63 -0.68
N PRO A 73 -0.20 -18.71 -1.56
CA PRO A 73 -1.08 -17.72 -2.17
C PRO A 73 -2.16 -18.38 -3.02
N LEU A 74 -3.34 -17.76 -3.05
CA LEU A 74 -4.36 -18.06 -4.04
C LEU A 74 -3.88 -17.55 -5.40
N VAL A 75 -3.54 -18.48 -6.30
CA VAL A 75 -3.23 -18.14 -7.69
C VAL A 75 -4.53 -18.09 -8.51
N PHE A 76 -4.80 -16.93 -9.09
CA PHE A 76 -5.92 -16.69 -9.98
C PHE A 76 -5.44 -15.87 -11.20
N ARG A 77 -5.45 -16.51 -12.38
CA ARG A 77 -4.81 -15.96 -13.59
C ARG A 77 -3.34 -15.57 -13.27
N GLU A 78 -2.91 -14.36 -13.59
CA GLU A 78 -1.58 -13.83 -13.26
C GLU A 78 -1.40 -13.28 -11.82
N TRP A 79 -2.47 -13.19 -11.02
CA TRP A 79 -2.41 -12.65 -9.66
C TRP A 79 -2.19 -13.73 -8.60
N GLU A 80 -1.38 -13.39 -7.60
CA GLU A 80 -1.12 -14.20 -6.41
C GLU A 80 -1.62 -13.45 -5.18
N ILE A 81 -2.77 -13.87 -4.64
CA ILE A 81 -3.42 -13.20 -3.52
C ILE A 81 -3.15 -14.00 -2.26
N ASP A 82 -2.39 -13.44 -1.33
CA ASP A 82 -1.98 -14.10 -0.09
C ASP A 82 -2.62 -13.48 1.15
N LEU A 83 -3.43 -12.43 1.03
CA LEU A 83 -4.08 -11.78 2.17
C LEU A 83 -5.59 -11.98 2.15
N ILE A 84 -6.12 -12.39 3.31
CA ILE A 84 -7.55 -12.45 3.58
C ILE A 84 -7.87 -11.57 4.79
N GLU A 85 -8.71 -10.56 4.60
CA GLU A 85 -9.29 -9.79 5.69
C GLU A 85 -10.61 -10.46 6.16
N VAL A 86 -10.76 -10.62 7.47
CA VAL A 86 -11.98 -11.17 8.09
C VAL A 86 -12.43 -10.18 9.16
N PRO A 87 -13.41 -9.31 8.87
CA PRO A 87 -13.95 -8.41 9.86
C PRO A 87 -15.12 -9.03 10.65
N ALA A 88 -15.14 -8.83 11.97
CA ALA A 88 -16.25 -9.19 12.84
C ALA A 88 -17.55 -8.50 12.39
N PRO A 89 -18.74 -9.07 12.68
CA PRO A 89 -20.01 -8.45 12.29
C PRO A 89 -20.15 -7.04 12.89
N LYS A 90 -20.62 -6.09 12.08
CA LYS A 90 -20.88 -4.72 12.54
C LYS A 90 -22.32 -4.61 13.04
N LYS A 91 -22.52 -4.09 14.26
CA LYS A 91 -23.86 -3.87 14.84
C LYS A 91 -24.74 -3.07 13.88
N GLY A 92 -25.94 -3.59 13.59
CA GLY A 92 -26.91 -2.96 12.69
C GLY A 92 -26.62 -3.10 11.19
N LYS A 93 -25.52 -3.74 10.79
CA LYS A 93 -25.24 -4.05 9.38
C LYS A 93 -25.48 -5.53 9.12
N ILE A 94 -26.43 -5.83 8.24
CA ILE A 94 -26.69 -7.19 7.77
C ILE A 94 -25.78 -7.45 6.57
N VAL A 95 -25.02 -8.53 6.61
CA VAL A 95 -24.14 -8.99 5.53
C VAL A 95 -24.32 -10.49 5.34
N ALA A 96 -24.13 -10.96 4.11
CA ALA A 96 -24.03 -12.39 3.85
C ALA A 96 -22.64 -12.90 4.24
N ASP A 97 -22.56 -14.15 4.67
CA ASP A 97 -21.28 -14.83 4.91
C ASP A 97 -20.61 -15.15 3.57
N GLY A 98 -19.32 -14.82 3.44
CA GLY A 98 -18.58 -15.08 2.23
C GLY A 98 -17.66 -13.95 1.80
N PHE A 99 -16.95 -14.17 0.70
CA PHE A 99 -16.17 -13.12 0.05
C PHE A 99 -17.09 -12.05 -0.53
N GLU A 100 -16.83 -10.80 -0.16
CA GLU A 100 -17.70 -9.66 -0.46
C GLU A 100 -17.00 -8.59 -1.28
N HIS A 101 -15.70 -8.41 -1.11
CA HIS A 101 -14.94 -7.49 -1.94
C HIS A 101 -13.49 -7.93 -2.11
N LEU A 102 -12.86 -7.32 -3.10
CA LEU A 102 -11.42 -7.35 -3.32
C LEU A 102 -10.90 -5.93 -3.35
N GLU A 103 -9.69 -5.74 -2.84
CA GLU A 103 -9.01 -4.44 -2.87
C GLU A 103 -7.77 -4.49 -3.76
N ILE A 104 -7.49 -3.38 -4.42
CA ILE A 104 -6.44 -3.24 -5.42
C ILE A 104 -5.51 -2.09 -5.03
N VAL A 105 -4.21 -2.37 -4.95
CA VAL A 105 -3.20 -1.31 -4.94
C VAL A 105 -3.02 -0.79 -6.35
N CYS A 106 -3.24 0.52 -6.54
CA CYS A 106 -3.17 1.18 -7.83
C CYS A 106 -2.12 2.31 -7.86
N ASP A 107 -1.66 2.67 -9.06
CA ASP A 107 -0.75 3.79 -9.31
C ASP A 107 -1.44 4.97 -10.00
N LEU A 108 -2.75 5.13 -9.78
CA LEU A 108 -3.53 6.26 -10.32
C LEU A 108 -4.23 7.05 -9.21
N PRO A 109 -4.34 8.38 -9.34
CA PRO A 109 -5.22 9.18 -8.51
C PRO A 109 -6.67 8.72 -8.65
N PHE A 110 -7.46 8.81 -7.58
CA PHE A 110 -8.86 8.37 -7.60
C PHE A 110 -9.72 9.11 -8.64
N ASP A 111 -9.44 10.39 -8.92
CA ASP A 111 -10.14 11.13 -9.98
C ASP A 111 -9.84 10.59 -11.38
N GLN A 112 -8.65 10.01 -11.59
CA GLN A 112 -8.32 9.33 -12.84
C GLN A 112 -9.01 7.96 -12.94
N ILE A 113 -9.15 7.23 -11.82
CA ILE A 113 -9.98 6.00 -11.77
C ILE A 113 -11.43 6.32 -12.15
N LYS A 114 -11.99 7.39 -11.56
CA LYS A 114 -13.36 7.85 -11.87
C LYS A 114 -13.52 8.22 -13.35
N SER A 115 -12.56 8.96 -13.88
CA SER A 115 -12.55 9.38 -15.29
C SER A 115 -12.39 8.20 -16.26
N ARG A 116 -11.70 7.14 -15.82
CA ARG A 116 -11.46 5.92 -16.61
C ARG A 116 -12.70 5.02 -16.68
N TYR A 117 -13.49 4.98 -15.61
CA TYR A 117 -14.70 4.16 -15.52
C TYR A 117 -15.95 5.03 -15.30
N PRO A 118 -16.29 5.96 -16.20
CA PRO A 118 -17.43 6.87 -16.02
C PRO A 118 -18.77 6.14 -15.99
N GLN A 119 -18.84 4.90 -16.48
CA GLN A 119 -20.00 4.02 -16.42
C GLN A 119 -20.24 3.41 -15.02
N CYS A 120 -19.23 3.45 -14.15
CA CYS A 120 -19.31 2.88 -12.81
C CYS A 120 -19.94 3.88 -11.82
N ARG A 121 -20.64 3.36 -10.82
CA ARG A 121 -21.01 4.11 -9.62
C ARG A 121 -19.82 4.08 -8.66
N PHE A 122 -19.58 5.17 -7.96
CA PHE A 122 -18.51 5.28 -6.96
C PHE A 122 -19.10 5.56 -5.57
N GLU A 123 -18.53 4.92 -4.56
CA GLU A 123 -18.78 5.22 -3.15
C GLU A 123 -17.50 5.81 -2.55
N GLU A 124 -17.61 7.04 -2.01
CA GLU A 124 -16.45 7.86 -1.61
C GLU A 124 -16.32 8.00 -0.08
N SER A 125 -17.12 7.26 0.68
CA SER A 125 -17.06 7.31 2.16
C SER A 125 -15.66 6.96 2.70
N GLY A 126 -14.93 6.09 1.99
CA GLY A 126 -13.54 5.71 2.28
C GLY A 126 -12.52 6.84 2.10
N LEU A 127 -12.85 7.90 1.34
CA LEU A 127 -11.97 9.07 1.18
C LEU A 127 -11.89 9.90 2.45
N SER A 128 -12.85 9.78 3.35
CA SER A 128 -12.85 10.48 4.64
C SER A 128 -11.80 9.96 5.63
N LYS A 129 -11.23 8.76 5.38
CA LYS A 129 -10.19 8.17 6.24
C LYS A 129 -8.99 9.10 6.37
N GLY A 130 -8.41 9.17 7.56
CA GLY A 130 -7.19 9.94 7.83
C GLY A 130 -5.93 9.29 7.24
N PHE A 131 -5.94 7.97 7.09
CA PHE A 131 -4.85 7.16 6.58
C PHE A 131 -5.37 6.06 5.66
N ASN A 132 -4.60 5.74 4.62
CA ASN A 132 -4.92 4.79 3.54
C ASN A 132 -6.38 4.91 3.04
N GLN A 133 -6.67 6.05 2.40
CA GLN A 133 -7.98 6.31 1.80
C GLN A 133 -8.32 5.25 0.75
N GLU A 134 -9.62 4.99 0.58
CA GLU A 134 -10.10 4.02 -0.40
C GLU A 134 -11.26 4.58 -1.24
N LEU A 135 -11.25 4.26 -2.54
CA LEU A 135 -12.35 4.49 -3.47
C LEU A 135 -13.04 3.15 -3.76
N GLU A 136 -14.37 3.09 -3.65
CA GLU A 136 -15.14 1.86 -3.85
C GLU A 136 -16.02 1.92 -5.12
N ILE A 137 -16.08 0.80 -5.84
CA ILE A 137 -17.01 0.54 -6.94
C ILE A 137 -17.88 -0.68 -6.59
N PRO A 138 -19.19 -0.52 -6.36
CA PRO A 138 -20.10 -1.64 -6.16
C PRO A 138 -20.49 -2.34 -7.48
N PHE A 139 -20.50 -3.68 -7.47
CA PHE A 139 -20.86 -4.56 -8.59
C PHE A 139 -22.12 -5.42 -8.32
N GLY A 140 -23.08 -4.93 -7.53
CA GLY A 140 -24.39 -5.57 -7.39
C GLY A 140 -24.39 -6.95 -6.72
N GLY A 141 -23.35 -7.24 -5.95
CA GLY A 141 -23.14 -8.51 -5.25
C GLY A 141 -21.76 -8.63 -4.61
N PHE A 142 -20.82 -7.81 -5.09
CA PHE A 142 -19.52 -7.58 -4.48
C PHE A 142 -19.08 -6.13 -4.70
N ALA A 143 -17.96 -5.73 -4.11
CA ALA A 143 -17.30 -4.46 -4.41
C ALA A 143 -15.84 -4.63 -4.82
N VAL A 144 -15.33 -3.65 -5.57
CA VAL A 144 -13.91 -3.46 -5.81
C VAL A 144 -13.49 -2.17 -5.15
N LYS A 145 -12.41 -2.20 -4.40
CA LYS A 145 -11.84 -0.98 -3.83
C LYS A 145 -10.43 -0.73 -4.33
N PHE A 146 -10.08 0.55 -4.35
CA PHE A 146 -8.77 1.03 -4.73
C PHE A 146 -8.16 1.80 -3.59
N HIS A 147 -6.89 1.54 -3.35
CA HIS A 147 -6.08 2.19 -2.34
C HIS A 147 -4.64 2.31 -2.85
N HIS A 148 -3.81 3.08 -2.15
CA HIS A 148 -2.43 3.36 -2.56
C HIS A 148 -1.40 2.65 -1.66
N LEU A 149 -1.79 2.12 -0.51
CA LEU A 149 -0.92 1.27 0.31
C LEU A 149 -1.54 -0.09 0.50
N SER A 150 -0.77 -1.15 0.26
CA SER A 150 -1.21 -2.52 0.55
C SER A 150 -1.57 -2.67 2.03
N LEU A 151 -2.45 -3.63 2.33
CA LEU A 151 -2.80 -3.95 3.71
C LEU A 151 -1.59 -4.42 4.51
N GLU A 152 -0.63 -5.13 3.89
CA GLU A 152 0.63 -5.50 4.55
C GLU A 152 1.49 -4.28 4.89
N SER A 153 1.55 -3.29 4.00
CA SER A 153 2.26 -2.02 4.26
C SER A 153 1.60 -1.18 5.35
N VAL A 154 0.27 -1.15 5.40
CA VAL A 154 -0.49 -0.53 6.50
C VAL A 154 -0.19 -1.25 7.81
N ILE A 155 -0.26 -2.58 7.84
CA ILE A 155 0.03 -3.38 9.02
C ILE A 155 1.47 -3.16 9.48
N ALA A 156 2.45 -3.14 8.56
CA ALA A 156 3.85 -2.91 8.88
C ALA A 156 4.08 -1.58 9.62
N LEU A 157 3.34 -0.53 9.25
CA LEU A 157 3.33 0.74 9.96
C LEU A 157 2.65 0.61 11.33
N GLU A 158 1.43 0.07 11.39
CA GLU A 158 0.63 -0.04 12.61
C GLU A 158 1.30 -0.85 13.71
N VAL A 159 1.98 -1.96 13.36
CA VAL A 159 2.68 -2.81 14.35
C VAL A 159 4.00 -2.20 14.81
N ASN A 160 4.54 -1.21 14.09
CA ASN A 160 5.67 -0.43 14.55
C ASN A 160 5.17 0.70 15.47
N GLU A 161 4.81 0.36 16.71
CA GLU A 161 4.17 1.26 17.67
C GLU A 161 4.87 2.62 17.77
N ARG A 162 6.21 2.63 17.82
CA ARG A 162 7.00 3.87 17.88
C ARG A 162 6.71 4.78 16.68
N ILE A 163 6.78 4.23 15.47
CA ILE A 163 6.61 4.99 14.25
C ILE A 163 5.15 5.38 14.05
N PHE A 164 4.22 4.45 14.28
CA PHE A 164 2.80 4.75 14.16
C PHE A 164 2.36 5.84 15.13
N THR A 165 2.83 5.79 16.39
CA THR A 165 2.60 6.87 17.36
C THR A 165 3.22 8.18 16.89
N ALA A 166 4.47 8.19 16.41
CA ALA A 166 5.09 9.41 15.90
C ALA A 166 4.32 10.03 14.72
N VAL A 167 3.84 9.20 13.77
CA VAL A 167 3.00 9.65 12.65
C VAL A 167 1.72 10.29 13.16
N ASN A 168 1.02 9.65 14.11
CA ASN A 168 -0.24 10.17 14.65
C ASN A 168 -0.03 11.44 15.48
N GLU A 169 0.95 11.47 16.38
CA GLU A 169 1.23 12.61 17.27
C GLU A 169 1.79 13.82 16.51
N SER A 170 2.50 13.60 15.41
CA SER A 170 2.97 14.70 14.56
C SER A 170 1.83 15.45 13.85
N GLY A 171 0.68 14.79 13.64
CA GLY A 171 -0.43 15.32 12.84
C GLY A 171 -0.10 15.50 11.35
N VAL A 172 1.05 14.98 10.87
CA VAL A 172 1.59 15.26 9.53
C VAL A 172 0.62 14.92 8.40
N LEU A 173 -0.04 13.77 8.49
CA LEU A 173 -1.03 13.36 7.48
C LEU A 173 -2.31 14.19 7.54
N GLU A 174 -2.65 14.73 8.71
CA GLU A 174 -3.86 15.54 8.90
C GLU A 174 -3.67 16.93 8.31
N PHE A 175 -2.61 17.65 8.70
CA PHE A 175 -2.42 19.01 8.20
C PHE A 175 -1.93 19.05 6.74
N LEU A 176 -1.32 17.97 6.22
CA LEU A 176 -0.98 17.84 4.81
C LEU A 176 -2.09 17.23 3.96
N ARG A 177 -3.24 16.87 4.54
CA ARG A 177 -4.39 16.27 3.83
C ARG A 177 -4.77 16.98 2.51
N PRO A 178 -4.77 18.33 2.40
CA PRO A 178 -5.05 19.03 1.14
C PRO A 178 -4.09 18.70 0.00
N PHE A 179 -2.92 18.13 0.32
CA PHE A 179 -1.85 17.80 -0.62
C PHE A 179 -1.71 16.29 -0.86
N SER A 180 -2.73 15.50 -0.51
CA SER A 180 -2.75 14.04 -0.70
C SER A 180 -1.48 13.35 -0.17
N PRO A 181 -1.23 13.42 1.16
CA PRO A 181 -0.02 12.89 1.75
C PRO A 181 -0.02 11.37 1.65
N LEU A 182 1.12 10.82 1.23
CA LEU A 182 1.30 9.40 0.98
C LEU A 182 2.60 8.94 1.63
N ILE A 183 2.49 8.10 2.65
CA ILE A 183 3.66 7.47 3.25
C ILE A 183 4.22 6.45 2.26
N ALA A 184 5.53 6.45 2.05
CA ALA A 184 6.22 5.48 1.22
C ALA A 184 7.52 5.02 1.92
N GLY A 185 8.36 4.28 1.20
CA GLY A 185 9.70 3.96 1.68
C GLY A 185 9.74 2.81 2.68
N THR A 186 10.69 2.88 3.61
CA THR A 186 11.20 1.66 4.27
C THR A 186 10.30 1.10 5.37
N PHE A 187 9.62 1.96 6.12
CA PHE A 187 8.69 1.52 7.18
C PHE A 187 7.49 0.74 6.63
N PRO A 188 6.72 1.24 5.64
CA PRO A 188 5.65 0.42 5.06
C PRO A 188 6.18 -0.85 4.39
N LEU A 189 7.38 -0.84 3.80
CA LEU A 189 7.98 -2.06 3.24
C LEU A 189 8.44 -3.06 4.31
N GLY A 190 8.56 -2.66 5.59
CA GLY A 190 9.22 -3.44 6.63
C GLY A 190 10.68 -3.74 6.28
N LEU A 191 11.40 -2.73 5.78
CA LEU A 191 12.83 -2.74 5.43
C LEU A 191 13.62 -1.66 6.17
N ASP A 192 13.01 -1.04 7.18
CA ASP A 192 13.66 -0.06 8.01
C ASP A 192 14.87 -0.65 8.75
N VAL A 193 15.89 0.19 8.88
CA VAL A 193 17.12 -0.03 9.65
C VAL A 193 17.35 1.20 10.55
N ALA A 194 18.31 1.11 11.47
CA ALA A 194 18.66 2.24 12.32
C ALA A 194 18.96 3.50 11.47
N GLY A 195 18.31 4.63 11.82
CA GLY A 195 18.41 5.88 11.07
C GLY A 195 17.53 5.97 9.82
N SER A 196 16.58 5.05 9.62
CA SER A 196 15.56 5.22 8.57
C SER A 196 14.52 6.25 8.99
N ASP A 197 14.08 7.03 8.01
CA ASP A 197 13.14 8.14 8.08
C ASP A 197 11.74 7.73 7.61
N VAL A 198 10.74 8.52 8.00
CA VAL A 198 9.35 8.41 7.54
C VAL A 198 9.20 9.29 6.32
N ASP A 199 9.23 8.67 5.13
CA ASP A 199 9.02 9.34 3.86
C ASP A 199 7.52 9.68 3.66
N VAL A 200 7.20 10.95 3.43
CA VAL A 200 5.86 11.41 3.08
C VAL A 200 5.89 12.20 1.77
N LEU A 201 5.21 11.68 0.76
CA LEU A 201 5.04 12.35 -0.52
C LEU A 201 3.79 13.23 -0.49
N ILE A 202 3.91 14.47 -0.98
CA ILE A 202 2.78 15.39 -1.12
C ILE A 202 2.71 15.97 -2.54
N SER A 203 1.53 16.44 -2.92
CA SER A 203 1.29 17.05 -4.23
C SER A 203 0.35 18.23 -4.22
N GLY A 204 0.36 19.04 -5.28
CA GLY A 204 -0.48 20.24 -5.43
C GLY A 204 0.30 21.54 -5.24
N ASP A 205 -0.34 22.56 -4.65
CA ASP A 205 0.27 23.90 -4.49
C ASP A 205 1.39 23.89 -3.44
N LEU A 206 2.63 23.87 -3.92
CA LEU A 206 3.82 23.81 -3.08
C LEU A 206 4.03 25.07 -2.23
N ARG A 207 3.49 26.22 -2.63
CA ARG A 207 3.62 27.45 -1.82
C ARG A 207 2.74 27.35 -0.59
N LEU A 208 1.49 26.94 -0.77
CA LEU A 208 0.58 26.70 0.34
C LEU A 208 1.09 25.57 1.25
N ALA A 209 1.65 24.51 0.66
CA ALA A 209 2.26 23.42 1.43
C ALA A 209 3.43 23.91 2.29
N LYS A 210 4.29 24.77 1.73
CA LYS A 210 5.40 25.40 2.45
C LYS A 210 4.92 26.23 3.63
N ASP A 211 3.90 27.07 3.43
CA ASP A 211 3.34 27.91 4.50
C ASP A 211 2.78 27.04 5.65
N ILE A 212 2.05 25.97 5.31
CA ILE A 212 1.53 25.03 6.30
C ILE A 212 2.65 24.28 7.04
N LEU A 213 3.70 23.83 6.33
CA LEU A 213 4.85 23.17 6.94
C LEU A 213 5.60 24.11 7.90
N LEU A 214 5.79 25.37 7.51
CA LEU A 214 6.39 26.38 8.39
C LEU A 214 5.54 26.60 9.66
N GLU A 215 4.22 26.71 9.51
CA GLU A 215 3.29 26.93 10.63
C GLU A 215 3.23 25.71 11.57
N ARG A 216 3.09 24.50 11.01
CA ARG A 216 2.78 23.28 11.77
C ARG A 216 4.02 22.51 12.20
N SER A 217 5.11 22.59 11.44
CA SER A 217 6.33 21.81 11.68
C SER A 217 7.53 22.65 12.12
N GLY A 218 7.47 23.98 12.01
CA GLY A 218 8.57 24.88 12.38
C GLY A 218 9.00 24.82 13.85
N GLY A 219 8.13 24.32 14.73
CA GLY A 219 8.45 24.09 16.15
C GLY A 219 9.08 22.73 16.47
N PHE A 220 9.14 21.80 15.51
CA PHE A 220 9.77 20.51 15.71
C PHE A 220 11.31 20.62 15.71
N ARG A 221 11.96 19.63 16.31
CA ARG A 221 13.43 19.57 16.32
C ARG A 221 13.94 19.31 14.91
N GLU A 222 15.10 19.87 14.61
CA GLU A 222 15.80 19.67 13.33
C GLU A 222 14.94 20.04 12.11
N PHE A 223 13.95 20.92 12.29
CA PHE A 223 13.11 21.39 11.20
C PHE A 223 13.96 22.13 10.16
N ASN A 224 13.86 21.66 8.93
CA ASN A 224 14.46 22.29 7.75
C ASN A 224 13.45 22.26 6.61
N ILE A 225 13.51 23.27 5.75
CA ILE A 225 12.67 23.34 4.55
C ILE A 225 13.42 24.05 3.44
N GLN A 226 13.40 23.47 2.24
CA GLN A 226 14.10 23.97 1.08
C GLN A 226 13.28 23.76 -0.19
N GLU A 227 13.41 24.70 -1.11
CA GLU A 227 12.92 24.57 -2.48
C GLU A 227 14.11 24.22 -3.37
N MET A 228 13.94 23.22 -4.23
CA MET A 228 15.00 22.71 -5.09
C MET A 228 14.45 22.20 -6.41
N MET A 229 15.35 21.88 -7.35
CA MET A 229 15.01 21.24 -8.61
C MET A 229 15.48 19.79 -8.57
N VAL A 230 14.55 18.84 -8.69
CA VAL A 230 14.86 17.41 -8.77
C VAL A 230 14.45 16.92 -10.16
N GLN A 231 15.41 16.44 -10.96
CA GLN A 231 15.17 16.02 -12.35
C GLN A 231 14.45 17.09 -13.20
N GLY A 232 14.75 18.37 -12.96
CA GLY A 232 14.12 19.50 -13.65
C GLY A 232 12.70 19.84 -13.17
N VAL A 233 12.20 19.22 -12.11
CA VAL A 233 10.88 19.49 -11.52
C VAL A 233 11.03 20.30 -10.23
N PRO A 234 10.31 21.43 -10.06
CA PRO A 234 10.24 22.16 -8.80
C PRO A 234 9.78 21.24 -7.67
N THR A 235 10.54 21.23 -6.59
CA THR A 235 10.38 20.30 -5.48
C THR A 235 10.49 21.05 -4.17
N LEU A 236 9.54 20.81 -3.27
CA LEU A 236 9.62 21.21 -1.87
C LEU A 236 10.15 20.03 -1.06
N PHE A 237 11.22 20.24 -0.31
CA PHE A 237 11.72 19.25 0.64
C PHE A 237 11.66 19.86 2.04
N ALA A 238 11.08 19.14 2.99
CA ALA A 238 11.14 19.49 4.40
C ALA A 238 11.54 18.27 5.22
N SER A 239 12.25 18.50 6.33
CA SER A 239 12.60 17.45 7.28
C SER A 239 12.38 17.94 8.70
N PHE A 240 12.03 17.04 9.61
CA PHE A 240 11.93 17.34 11.05
C PHE A 240 11.90 16.05 11.88
N SER A 241 12.16 16.17 13.18
CA SER A 241 12.03 15.06 14.12
C SER A 241 10.87 15.26 15.09
N SER A 242 10.01 14.24 15.21
CA SER A 242 8.89 14.21 16.15
C SER A 242 8.66 12.79 16.68
N GLY A 243 8.27 12.64 17.96
CA GLY A 243 7.99 11.32 18.55
C GLY A 243 9.14 10.31 18.52
N GLY A 244 10.39 10.77 18.37
CA GLY A 244 11.56 9.88 18.22
C GLY A 244 11.72 9.26 16.83
N ALA A 245 11.02 9.80 15.84
CA ALA A 245 11.17 9.49 14.42
C ALA A 245 11.58 10.75 13.64
N ASP A 246 12.35 10.54 12.57
CA ASP A 246 12.71 11.58 11.61
C ASP A 246 11.77 11.48 10.41
N PHE A 247 11.30 12.61 9.92
CA PHE A 247 10.37 12.71 8.80
C PHE A 247 11.06 13.42 7.64
N GLU A 248 10.84 12.92 6.42
CA GLU A 248 11.18 13.60 5.17
C GLU A 248 9.89 13.82 4.36
N ILE A 249 9.57 15.08 4.10
CA ILE A 249 8.43 15.49 3.29
C ILE A 249 8.95 15.89 1.92
N PHE A 250 8.54 15.17 0.88
CA PHE A 250 8.91 15.45 -0.50
C PHE A 250 7.67 15.83 -1.30
N GLY A 251 7.66 17.04 -1.85
CA GLY A 251 6.51 17.63 -2.53
C GLY A 251 6.79 18.05 -3.96
N GLN A 252 5.91 17.67 -4.89
CA GLN A 252 5.91 18.12 -6.28
C GLN A 252 4.49 18.39 -6.76
N GLU A 253 4.28 19.24 -7.78
CA GLU A 253 2.93 19.38 -8.39
C GLU A 253 2.41 18.06 -8.99
N THR A 254 3.33 17.14 -9.33
CA THR A 254 2.99 15.79 -9.77
C THR A 254 2.24 15.05 -8.66
N PRO A 255 1.07 14.42 -8.92
CA PRO A 255 0.33 13.66 -7.92
C PRO A 255 1.23 12.68 -7.16
N SER A 256 1.08 12.58 -5.83
CA SER A 256 1.97 11.75 -4.98
C SER A 256 2.13 10.31 -5.50
N VAL A 257 1.04 9.74 -6.01
CA VAL A 257 0.98 8.38 -6.59
C VAL A 257 1.65 8.23 -7.97
N ASN A 258 2.03 9.34 -8.60
CA ASN A 258 2.76 9.38 -9.87
C ASN A 258 4.23 9.77 -9.67
N GLN A 259 4.61 10.23 -8.48
CA GLN A 259 5.99 10.59 -8.17
C GLN A 259 6.89 9.37 -8.17
N ARG A 260 8.17 9.58 -8.49
CA ARG A 260 9.15 8.50 -8.63
C ARG A 260 9.30 7.68 -7.35
N GLY A 261 9.36 8.34 -6.18
CA GLY A 261 9.48 7.66 -4.88
C GLY A 261 8.36 6.65 -4.63
N TYR A 262 7.11 6.99 -4.95
CA TYR A 262 6.01 6.03 -4.82
C TYR A 262 6.07 4.92 -5.86
N ARG A 263 6.48 5.24 -7.10
CA ARG A 263 6.66 4.22 -8.14
C ARG A 263 7.77 3.22 -7.77
N HIS A 264 8.85 3.68 -7.15
CA HIS A 264 9.89 2.82 -6.55
C HIS A 264 9.30 1.95 -5.45
N PHE A 265 8.60 2.56 -4.48
CA PHE A 265 7.92 1.82 -3.41
C PHE A 265 7.01 0.69 -3.92
N LEU A 266 6.20 0.95 -4.96
CA LEU A 266 5.31 -0.06 -5.54
C LEU A 266 6.06 -1.26 -6.15
N ILE A 267 7.14 -1.02 -6.89
CA ILE A 267 7.90 -2.13 -7.47
C ILE A 267 8.69 -2.90 -6.40
N GLU A 268 9.23 -2.18 -5.41
CA GLU A 268 9.92 -2.79 -4.27
C GLU A 268 8.98 -3.71 -3.48
N GLU A 269 7.76 -3.25 -3.18
CA GLU A 269 6.73 -4.05 -2.52
C GLU A 269 6.38 -5.32 -3.33
N ARG A 270 6.12 -5.16 -4.64
CA ARG A 270 5.82 -6.29 -5.55
C ARG A 270 6.96 -7.31 -5.58
N LEU A 271 8.21 -6.86 -5.64
CA LEU A 271 9.39 -7.72 -5.65
C LEU A 271 9.59 -8.44 -4.30
N LEU A 272 9.34 -7.78 -3.16
CA LEU A 272 9.38 -8.42 -1.85
C LEU A 272 8.32 -9.51 -1.72
N LYS A 273 7.11 -9.23 -2.21
CA LYS A 273 5.98 -10.17 -2.18
C LYS A 273 6.29 -11.41 -3.02
N MET A 274 6.70 -11.22 -4.28
CA MET A 274 7.00 -12.33 -5.19
C MET A 274 8.30 -13.07 -4.85
N GLY A 275 9.31 -12.37 -4.35
CA GLY A 275 10.61 -12.95 -3.99
C GLY A 275 10.60 -13.70 -2.65
N GLY A 276 9.54 -13.52 -1.85
CA GLY A 276 9.35 -14.17 -0.57
C GLY A 276 10.43 -13.86 0.47
N THR A 277 10.47 -14.66 1.54
CA THR A 277 11.32 -14.44 2.71
C THR A 277 12.81 -14.42 2.38
N THR A 278 13.26 -15.24 1.41
CA THR A 278 14.68 -15.31 1.02
C THR A 278 15.13 -14.03 0.32
N PHE A 279 14.34 -13.50 -0.62
CA PHE A 279 14.66 -12.25 -1.29
C PHE A 279 14.60 -11.07 -0.31
N ARG A 280 13.54 -10.98 0.51
CA ARG A 280 13.39 -9.98 1.56
C ARG A 280 14.59 -9.95 2.49
N ARG A 281 15.08 -11.12 2.95
CA ARG A 281 16.29 -11.21 3.80
C ARG A 281 17.52 -10.63 3.11
N LYS A 282 17.78 -10.99 1.86
CA LYS A 282 18.94 -10.48 1.10
C LYS A 282 18.90 -8.95 0.92
N VAL A 283 17.71 -8.39 0.66
CA VAL A 283 17.53 -6.94 0.55
C VAL A 283 17.76 -6.26 1.89
N ARG A 284 17.24 -6.83 2.99
CA ARG A 284 17.48 -6.33 4.35
C ARG A 284 18.97 -6.38 4.72
N GLU A 285 19.67 -7.46 4.45
CA GLU A 285 21.13 -7.56 4.67
C GLU A 285 21.90 -6.50 3.86
N ALA A 286 21.46 -6.22 2.63
CA ALA A 286 22.05 -5.17 1.80
C ALA A 286 21.80 -3.76 2.38
N ARG A 287 20.62 -3.50 2.97
CA ARG A 287 20.30 -2.26 3.70
C ARG A 287 21.14 -2.11 4.97
N GLU A 288 21.30 -3.19 5.74
CA GLU A 288 22.04 -3.19 7.02
C GLU A 288 23.53 -2.89 6.83
N VAL A 289 24.11 -3.18 5.67
CA VAL A 289 25.48 -2.77 5.31
C VAL A 289 25.58 -1.35 4.72
N GLY A 290 24.50 -0.57 4.81
CA GLY A 290 24.49 0.87 4.51
C GLY A 290 24.01 1.26 3.10
N LEU A 291 23.49 0.33 2.29
CA LEU A 291 22.89 0.70 1.00
C LEU A 291 21.52 1.37 1.21
N LYS A 292 21.20 2.36 0.38
CA LYS A 292 19.83 2.87 0.21
C LYS A 292 18.93 1.78 -0.43
N THR A 293 17.62 1.99 -0.43
CA THR A 293 16.63 0.96 -0.80
C THR A 293 16.81 0.51 -2.25
N GLU A 294 16.76 1.45 -3.19
CA GLU A 294 16.85 1.15 -4.61
C GLU A 294 18.19 0.47 -4.97
N PRO A 295 19.36 0.97 -4.51
CA PRO A 295 20.63 0.25 -4.66
C PRO A 295 20.66 -1.15 -4.03
N ALA A 296 20.01 -1.36 -2.89
CA ALA A 296 19.93 -2.67 -2.25
C ALA A 296 19.14 -3.66 -3.13
N PHE A 297 17.98 -3.27 -3.66
CA PHE A 297 17.23 -4.09 -4.62
C PHE A 297 18.02 -4.36 -5.89
N ALA A 298 18.62 -3.33 -6.49
CA ALA A 298 19.43 -3.47 -7.70
C ALA A 298 20.59 -4.46 -7.51
N LYS A 299 21.28 -4.40 -6.36
CA LYS A 299 22.35 -5.33 -6.01
C LYS A 299 21.84 -6.78 -5.89
N VAL A 300 20.72 -7.01 -5.21
CA VAL A 300 20.17 -8.37 -5.02
C VAL A 300 19.63 -8.96 -6.32
N LEU A 301 19.07 -8.11 -7.19
CA LEU A 301 18.58 -8.49 -8.51
C LEU A 301 19.69 -8.63 -9.56
N GLY A 302 20.89 -8.10 -9.30
CA GLY A 302 21.99 -8.10 -10.26
C GLY A 302 21.78 -7.11 -11.43
N LEU A 303 21.06 -6.01 -11.19
CA LEU A 303 20.85 -4.95 -12.17
C LEU A 303 22.18 -4.21 -12.43
N LYS A 304 22.45 -3.89 -13.70
CA LYS A 304 23.74 -3.31 -14.14
C LYS A 304 23.68 -1.81 -14.41
N GLY A 305 22.48 -1.26 -14.58
CA GLY A 305 22.25 0.16 -14.84
C GLY A 305 22.15 1.00 -13.56
N ASP A 306 21.63 2.21 -13.72
CA ASP A 306 21.26 3.06 -12.58
C ASP A 306 20.13 2.38 -11.77
N PRO A 307 20.30 2.15 -10.45
CA PRO A 307 19.30 1.47 -9.63
C PRO A 307 17.89 2.08 -9.70
N TYR A 308 17.82 3.42 -9.76
CA TYR A 308 16.55 4.12 -9.76
C TYR A 308 15.83 3.95 -11.09
N GLU A 309 16.54 4.08 -12.21
CA GLU A 309 15.92 3.89 -13.54
C GLU A 309 15.54 2.43 -13.80
N GLU A 310 16.40 1.47 -13.44
CA GLU A 310 16.14 0.04 -13.66
C GLU A 310 14.90 -0.44 -12.90
N LEU A 311 14.71 0.00 -11.65
CA LEU A 311 13.49 -0.32 -10.89
C LEU A 311 12.23 0.29 -11.51
N LEU A 312 12.29 1.50 -12.07
CA LEU A 312 11.14 2.10 -12.76
C LEU A 312 10.76 1.37 -14.05
N VAL A 313 11.74 0.78 -14.74
CA VAL A 313 11.50 -0.12 -15.88
C VAL A 313 10.77 -1.38 -15.42
N LEU A 314 11.18 -1.97 -14.29
CA LEU A 314 10.51 -3.13 -13.71
C LEU A 314 9.09 -2.81 -13.21
N GLN A 315 8.83 -1.59 -12.74
CA GLN A 315 7.51 -1.19 -12.23
C GLN A 315 6.37 -1.39 -13.24
N LYS A 316 6.65 -1.25 -14.54
CA LYS A 316 5.67 -1.41 -15.62
C LYS A 316 5.54 -2.84 -16.14
N ARG A 317 6.29 -3.79 -15.58
CA ARG A 317 6.23 -5.20 -15.95
C ARG A 317 5.02 -5.89 -15.32
N SER A 318 4.48 -6.86 -16.04
CA SER A 318 3.47 -7.79 -15.52
C SER A 318 4.02 -8.68 -14.42
N ASN A 319 3.15 -9.27 -13.61
CA ASN A 319 3.56 -10.22 -12.56
C ASN A 319 4.33 -11.42 -13.14
N GLN A 320 3.98 -11.89 -14.33
CA GLN A 320 4.68 -13.01 -14.97
C GLN A 320 6.12 -12.64 -15.38
N GLU A 321 6.32 -11.44 -15.93
CA GLU A 321 7.66 -10.95 -16.28
C GLU A 321 8.55 -10.79 -15.03
N LEU A 322 7.99 -10.27 -13.93
CA LEU A 322 8.73 -10.11 -12.67
C LEU A 322 9.11 -11.46 -12.05
N LYS A 323 8.22 -12.47 -12.08
CA LYS A 323 8.55 -13.83 -11.64
C LYS A 323 9.68 -14.43 -12.46
N ASN A 324 9.64 -14.26 -13.78
CA ASN A 324 10.71 -14.74 -14.66
C ASN A 324 12.04 -14.05 -14.35
N HIS A 325 12.00 -12.73 -14.08
CA HIS A 325 13.17 -11.97 -13.68
C HIS A 325 13.75 -12.50 -12.35
N LEU A 326 12.93 -12.62 -11.30
CA LEU A 326 13.35 -13.15 -9.99
C LEU A 326 13.91 -14.57 -10.08
N ALA A 327 13.33 -15.44 -10.92
CA ALA A 327 13.83 -16.79 -11.14
C ALA A 327 15.19 -16.85 -11.87
N SER A 328 15.55 -15.78 -12.57
CA SER A 328 16.86 -15.62 -13.21
C SER A 328 17.92 -15.02 -12.28
N CYS A 329 17.49 -14.28 -11.24
CA CYS A 329 18.36 -13.70 -10.22
C CYS A 329 18.88 -14.80 -9.27
N GLY A 330 20.18 -15.12 -9.36
CA GLY A 330 20.83 -16.12 -8.50
C GLY A 330 21.19 -17.45 -9.18
N LYS A 331 21.12 -17.51 -10.52
CA LYS A 331 21.84 -18.49 -11.32
C LYS A 331 23.24 -17.99 -11.70
#